data_AF-A0A358GHY1-F1
#
_entry.id   AF-A0A358GHY1-F1
#
_cell.length_a   1.000
_cell.length_b   1.000
_cell.length_c   1.000
_cell.angle_alpha   90.00
_cell.angle_beta   90.00
_cell.angle_gamma   90.00
#
_symmetry.space_group_name_H-M   'P 1'
#
loop_
_entity.id
_entity.type
_entity.pdbx_description
1 polymer ?
#
loop_
_entity_poly.entity_id
_entity_poly.type
_entity_poly.pdbx_seq_one_letter_code
_entity_poly.pdbx_strand_id
1 'polypeptide(L)'
;MQITRHPDNPIVVPGGYEWRKVTVFNPAVIINNGKFYMIERTAGSLTPCKNYLGLLESEDGVNFTHVRDEPIVTPDMLGFPYGSVQDPRIVKIEGTFYLNYALRPCAMSYYPTGAGVPLRSIPEYPDGWGEEEGHWLTRSSILKSDNLLDWEFVADTTPLDINDRDNILFPEKIGGKFVLLRRPEEYVGEAYGTDNAAMWITYSEDLVNWEEPKLLATAGSLSWESRKIGGSTPPVRTDKGWLVLYHGVDEDIVYRVGAMLLDLEQPEKIIARTANFIMEPETYYEKFGFQIPNVIFPTGNVVKDGLLYIYYGVTDTAIALATVPLDELVEHILQEA
;
A
#
# COMPACT_ATOMS: atom_id res chain seq x y z
N MET A 1 11.50 20.26 -8.87
CA MET A 1 11.53 18.85 -8.46
C MET A 1 11.30 17.97 -9.68
N GLN A 2 12.12 16.93 -9.87
CA GLN A 2 11.93 15.92 -10.91
C GLN A 2 11.95 14.52 -10.27
N ILE A 3 10.88 13.76 -10.44
CA ILE A 3 10.85 12.34 -10.08
C ILE A 3 11.39 11.55 -11.27
N THR A 4 12.44 10.78 -11.04
CA THR A 4 13.15 10.03 -12.09
C THR A 4 12.80 8.55 -12.01
N ARG A 5 12.17 8.02 -13.05
CA ARG A 5 11.94 6.57 -13.21
C ARG A 5 13.27 5.88 -13.47
N HIS A 6 13.49 4.74 -12.83
CA HIS A 6 14.68 3.92 -13.09
C HIS A 6 14.67 3.43 -14.56
N PRO A 7 15.80 3.48 -15.29
CA PRO A 7 15.87 3.09 -16.70
C PRO A 7 15.56 1.62 -16.94
N ASP A 8 15.85 0.74 -15.97
CA ASP A 8 15.60 -0.70 -16.06
C ASP A 8 14.18 -1.10 -15.61
N ASN A 9 13.26 -0.14 -15.44
CA ASN A 9 11.89 -0.47 -15.07
C ASN A 9 11.18 -1.31 -16.14
N PRO A 10 10.31 -2.26 -15.73
CA PRO A 10 10.04 -2.67 -14.34
C PRO A 10 11.17 -3.52 -13.75
N ILE A 11 11.58 -3.23 -12.51
CA ILE A 11 12.73 -3.85 -11.84
C ILE A 11 12.42 -5.22 -11.21
N VAL A 12 11.14 -5.52 -10.94
CA VAL A 12 10.70 -6.87 -10.53
C VAL A 12 9.50 -7.28 -11.38
N VAL A 13 9.59 -8.45 -12.00
CA VAL A 13 8.60 -8.99 -12.93
C VAL A 13 8.11 -10.39 -12.51
N PRO A 14 6.91 -10.81 -12.94
CA PRO A 14 6.36 -12.12 -12.61
C PRO A 14 7.19 -13.29 -13.14
N GLY A 15 7.03 -14.46 -12.53
CA GLY A 15 7.71 -15.70 -12.93
C GLY A 15 8.60 -16.30 -11.84
N GLY A 16 9.41 -17.30 -12.20
CA GLY A 16 10.28 -18.02 -11.26
C GLY A 16 9.56 -19.13 -10.48
N TYR A 17 8.50 -18.78 -9.73
CA TYR A 17 7.73 -19.74 -8.93
C TYR A 17 6.25 -19.77 -9.30
N GLU A 18 5.60 -20.92 -9.17
CA GLU A 18 4.18 -21.09 -9.53
C GLU A 18 3.26 -20.16 -8.74
N TRP A 19 3.58 -19.83 -7.49
CA TRP A 19 2.77 -18.95 -6.63
C TRP A 19 2.86 -17.45 -6.99
N ARG A 20 3.81 -17.05 -7.84
CA ARG A 20 4.02 -15.66 -8.32
C ARG A 20 4.08 -15.54 -9.85
N LYS A 21 3.62 -16.58 -10.55
CA LYS A 21 3.85 -16.75 -11.99
C LYS A 21 3.20 -15.66 -12.85
N VAL A 22 2.12 -15.04 -12.37
CA VAL A 22 1.27 -14.17 -13.19
C VAL A 22 1.43 -12.70 -12.86
N THR A 23 1.52 -12.33 -11.58
CA THR A 23 1.67 -10.92 -11.16
C THR A 23 2.59 -10.78 -9.94
N VAL A 24 3.33 -9.66 -9.89
CA VAL A 24 4.13 -9.21 -8.74
C VAL A 24 4.04 -7.69 -8.66
N PHE A 25 3.50 -7.11 -7.60
CA PHE A 25 3.20 -5.68 -7.55
C PHE A 25 3.08 -5.20 -6.09
N ASN A 26 2.80 -3.91 -5.91
CA ASN A 26 2.50 -3.27 -4.63
C ASN A 26 3.36 -3.76 -3.45
N PRO A 27 4.69 -3.58 -3.50
CA PRO A 27 5.58 -4.11 -2.49
C PRO A 27 5.68 -3.22 -1.24
N ALA A 28 5.96 -3.84 -0.10
CA ALA A 28 6.58 -3.15 1.04
C ALA A 28 8.10 -3.14 0.84
N VAL A 29 8.80 -2.07 1.25
CA VAL A 29 10.28 -2.03 1.22
C VAL A 29 10.82 -1.41 2.50
N ILE A 30 11.89 -1.98 3.05
CA ILE A 30 12.64 -1.43 4.18
C ILE A 30 14.15 -1.60 3.99
N ILE A 31 14.93 -0.65 4.50
CA ILE A 31 16.39 -0.82 4.63
C ILE A 31 16.70 -1.33 6.03
N ASN A 32 17.40 -2.45 6.13
CA ASN A 32 17.84 -3.03 7.40
C ASN A 32 19.27 -3.55 7.27
N ASN A 33 20.16 -3.12 8.18
CA ASN A 33 21.58 -3.47 8.18
C ASN A 33 22.29 -3.20 6.82
N GLY A 34 21.96 -2.08 6.18
CA GLY A 34 22.57 -1.64 4.92
C GLY A 34 21.99 -2.29 3.65
N LYS A 35 21.13 -3.30 3.77
CA LYS A 35 20.46 -3.97 2.65
C LYS A 35 19.01 -3.51 2.51
N PHE A 36 18.50 -3.59 1.28
CA PHE A 36 17.08 -3.44 0.98
C PHE A 36 16.39 -4.80 1.11
N TYR A 37 15.22 -4.80 1.75
CA TYR A 37 14.31 -5.93 1.77
C TYR A 37 12.98 -5.51 1.17
N MET A 38 12.48 -6.30 0.22
CA MET A 38 11.21 -6.08 -0.45
C MET A 38 10.25 -7.22 -0.13
N ILE A 39 9.03 -6.88 0.30
CA ILE A 39 7.93 -7.82 0.47
C ILE A 39 6.95 -7.59 -0.68
N GLU A 40 7.01 -8.44 -1.70
CA GLU A 40 6.16 -8.34 -2.90
C GLU A 40 4.77 -8.94 -2.68
N ARG A 41 3.71 -8.32 -3.21
CA ARG A 41 2.40 -8.95 -3.38
C ARG A 41 2.40 -9.68 -4.71
N THR A 42 2.00 -10.95 -4.73
CA THR A 42 2.11 -11.78 -5.94
C THR A 42 0.87 -12.63 -6.18
N ALA A 43 0.67 -13.13 -7.40
CA ALA A 43 -0.30 -14.20 -7.68
C ALA A 43 0.22 -15.21 -8.72
N GLY A 44 -0.13 -16.48 -8.51
CA GLY A 44 0.16 -17.57 -9.43
C GLY A 44 -0.88 -17.79 -10.53
N SER A 45 -2.09 -17.23 -10.34
CA SER A 45 -3.23 -17.30 -11.25
C SER A 45 -4.05 -16.03 -11.11
N LEU A 46 -4.82 -15.66 -12.14
CA LEU A 46 -5.88 -14.65 -12.03
C LEU A 46 -7.24 -15.26 -11.69
N THR A 47 -7.37 -16.60 -11.72
CA THR A 47 -8.65 -17.30 -11.58
C THR A 47 -8.49 -18.57 -10.72
N PRO A 48 -8.68 -18.51 -9.40
CA PRO A 48 -8.82 -17.30 -8.59
C PRO A 48 -7.46 -16.58 -8.41
N CYS A 49 -7.50 -15.26 -8.24
CA CYS A 49 -6.35 -14.42 -7.93
C CYS A 49 -6.10 -14.39 -6.42
N LYS A 50 -5.54 -15.49 -5.91
CA LYS A 50 -5.04 -15.57 -4.53
C LYS A 50 -3.69 -14.85 -4.45
N ASN A 51 -3.57 -13.87 -3.56
CA ASN A 51 -2.30 -13.18 -3.34
C ASN A 51 -1.53 -13.72 -2.13
N TYR A 52 -0.22 -13.76 -2.33
CA TYR A 52 0.79 -14.19 -1.36
C TYR A 52 1.87 -13.13 -1.23
N LEU A 53 2.57 -13.11 -0.10
CA LEU A 53 3.71 -12.22 0.12
C LEU A 53 5.03 -12.98 0.03
N GLY A 54 5.92 -12.54 -0.86
CA GLY A 54 7.28 -13.06 -1.02
C GLY A 54 8.33 -12.10 -0.46
N LEU A 55 9.49 -12.60 -0.03
CA LEU A 55 10.61 -11.77 0.46
C LEU A 55 11.79 -11.80 -0.50
N LEU A 56 12.28 -10.62 -0.86
CA LEU A 56 13.48 -10.41 -1.67
C LEU A 56 14.47 -9.52 -0.92
N GLU A 57 15.75 -9.68 -1.22
CA GLU A 57 16.82 -8.81 -0.75
C GLU A 57 17.59 -8.19 -1.92
N SER A 58 18.20 -7.03 -1.68
CA SER A 58 19.06 -6.34 -2.63
C SER A 58 20.12 -5.50 -1.90
N GLU A 59 21.32 -5.42 -2.47
CA GLU A 59 22.39 -4.55 -1.97
C GLU A 59 22.27 -3.11 -2.54
N ASP A 60 21.72 -2.97 -3.75
CA ASP A 60 21.66 -1.70 -4.49
C ASP A 60 20.24 -1.09 -4.56
N GLY A 61 19.22 -1.85 -4.18
CA GLY A 61 17.82 -1.42 -4.24
C GLY A 61 17.21 -1.52 -5.64
N VAL A 62 17.88 -2.17 -6.58
CA VAL A 62 17.42 -2.35 -7.97
C VAL A 62 17.36 -3.82 -8.32
N ASN A 63 18.45 -4.54 -8.05
CA ASN A 63 18.59 -5.96 -8.37
C ASN A 63 18.19 -6.79 -7.16
N PHE A 64 16.97 -7.34 -7.19
CA PHE A 64 16.40 -8.13 -6.10
C PHE A 64 16.50 -9.63 -6.37
N THR A 65 16.81 -10.39 -5.32
CA THR A 65 16.80 -11.87 -5.34
C THR A 65 15.95 -12.39 -4.19
N HIS A 66 15.22 -13.49 -4.41
CA HIS A 66 14.43 -14.13 -3.36
C HIS A 66 15.30 -14.59 -2.21
N VAL A 67 14.86 -14.30 -0.98
CA VAL A 67 15.50 -14.79 0.24
C VAL A 67 15.20 -16.28 0.47
N ARG A 68 14.04 -16.74 0.00
CA ARG A 68 13.64 -18.16 -0.04
C ARG A 68 12.61 -18.42 -1.16
N ASP A 69 12.39 -19.69 -1.47
CA ASP A 69 11.56 -20.13 -2.60
C ASP A 69 10.06 -20.09 -2.29
N GLU A 70 9.69 -20.14 -1.01
CA GLU A 70 8.31 -20.11 -0.53
C GLU A 70 7.85 -18.72 -0.05
N PRO A 71 6.55 -18.38 -0.17
CA PRO A 71 6.00 -17.16 0.41
C PRO A 71 6.29 -17.03 1.91
N ILE A 72 6.50 -15.80 2.39
CA ILE A 72 6.64 -15.47 3.82
C ILE A 72 5.31 -15.29 4.53
N VAL A 73 4.26 -14.91 3.81
CA VAL A 73 2.89 -14.83 4.35
C VAL A 73 1.91 -15.37 3.31
N THR A 74 1.05 -16.29 3.73
CA THR A 74 -0.04 -16.82 2.91
C THR A 74 -1.39 -16.58 3.58
N PRO A 75 -2.49 -16.50 2.83
CA PRO A 75 -3.84 -16.47 3.39
C PRO A 75 -4.12 -17.68 4.30
N ASP A 76 -3.62 -18.85 3.91
CA ASP A 76 -3.75 -20.12 4.64
C ASP A 76 -3.12 -20.04 6.05
N MET A 77 -1.93 -19.40 6.19
CA MET A 77 -1.29 -19.17 7.50
C MET A 77 -2.15 -18.32 8.45
N LEU A 78 -3.03 -17.49 7.89
CA LEU A 78 -3.93 -16.61 8.63
C LEU A 78 -5.33 -17.22 8.85
N GLY A 79 -5.54 -18.48 8.43
CA GLY A 79 -6.84 -19.16 8.55
C GLY A 79 -7.81 -18.89 7.39
N PHE A 80 -7.35 -18.33 6.28
CA PHE A 80 -8.17 -17.99 5.11
C PHE A 80 -7.71 -18.74 3.86
N PRO A 81 -7.96 -20.06 3.73
CA PRO A 81 -7.46 -20.87 2.63
C PRO A 81 -7.98 -20.46 1.24
N TYR A 82 -9.04 -19.65 1.17
CA TYR A 82 -9.56 -19.09 -0.08
C TYR A 82 -9.28 -17.60 -0.23
N GLY A 83 -8.54 -17.02 0.71
CA GLY A 83 -8.31 -15.60 0.81
C GLY A 83 -7.15 -15.08 -0.03
N SER A 84 -6.80 -13.83 0.25
CA SER A 84 -5.74 -13.09 -0.42
C SER A 84 -5.12 -12.07 0.54
N VAL A 85 -3.79 -12.08 0.66
CA VAL A 85 -2.99 -11.13 1.46
C VAL A 85 -2.37 -10.11 0.52
N GLN A 86 -2.66 -8.84 0.74
CA GLN A 86 -2.49 -7.79 -0.27
C GLN A 86 -1.81 -6.54 0.31
N ASP A 87 -1.12 -5.84 -0.57
CA ASP A 87 -0.60 -4.48 -0.41
C ASP A 87 0.09 -4.26 0.94
N PRO A 88 1.19 -4.99 1.22
CA PRO A 88 1.92 -4.85 2.48
C PRO A 88 2.57 -3.48 2.60
N ARG A 89 2.55 -2.90 3.80
CA ARG A 89 3.35 -1.73 4.21
C ARG A 89 4.13 -2.11 5.46
N ILE A 90 5.43 -1.82 5.46
CA ILE A 90 6.34 -2.25 6.53
C ILE A 90 6.97 -1.05 7.23
N VAL A 91 7.05 -1.12 8.56
CA VAL A 91 7.86 -0.22 9.38
C VAL A 91 8.66 -1.02 10.41
N LYS A 92 9.65 -0.38 11.04
CA LYS A 92 10.40 -0.97 12.15
C LYS A 92 10.37 -0.02 13.34
N ILE A 93 9.76 -0.48 14.44
CA ILE A 93 9.59 0.31 15.67
C ILE A 93 10.30 -0.44 16.80
N GLU A 94 11.21 0.23 17.50
CA GLU A 94 11.90 -0.31 18.68
C GLU A 94 12.58 -1.68 18.45
N GLY A 95 13.00 -1.96 17.21
CA GLY A 95 13.71 -3.19 16.82
C GLY A 95 12.82 -4.26 16.15
N THR A 96 11.50 -4.17 16.29
CA THR A 96 10.53 -5.11 15.72
C THR A 96 9.96 -4.58 14.41
N PHE A 97 9.82 -5.45 13.43
CA PHE A 97 9.15 -5.15 12.16
C PHE A 97 7.65 -5.30 12.32
N TYR A 98 6.89 -4.34 11.80
CA TYR A 98 5.44 -4.40 11.73
C TYR A 98 5.01 -4.29 10.29
N LEU A 99 4.10 -5.18 9.88
CA LEU A 99 3.55 -5.25 8.53
C LEU A 99 2.05 -4.99 8.59
N ASN A 100 1.62 -3.85 8.07
CA ASN A 100 0.21 -3.66 7.74
C ASN A 100 -0.08 -4.34 6.41
N TYR A 101 -1.23 -4.98 6.31
CA TYR A 101 -1.68 -5.62 5.07
C TYR A 101 -3.20 -5.61 4.98
N ALA A 102 -3.70 -5.68 3.75
CA ALA A 102 -5.10 -5.95 3.47
C ALA A 102 -5.31 -7.46 3.35
N LEU A 103 -6.29 -7.99 4.07
CA LEU A 103 -6.69 -9.38 4.04
C LEU A 103 -8.10 -9.48 3.47
N ARG A 104 -8.23 -10.15 2.33
CA ARG A 104 -9.54 -10.50 1.80
C ARG A 104 -9.82 -11.97 2.14
N PRO A 105 -10.91 -12.30 2.85
CA PRO A 105 -11.22 -13.68 3.19
C PRO A 105 -11.48 -14.58 1.97
N CYS A 106 -11.92 -13.98 0.85
CA CYS A 106 -12.14 -14.65 -0.43
C CYS A 106 -11.43 -13.94 -1.59
N ALA A 107 -10.64 -14.68 -2.38
CA ALA A 107 -10.09 -14.18 -3.62
C ALA A 107 -11.16 -14.09 -4.72
N MET A 108 -10.96 -13.19 -5.69
CA MET A 108 -11.80 -13.10 -6.90
C MET A 108 -11.08 -13.70 -8.09
N SER A 109 -11.85 -14.06 -9.11
CA SER A 109 -11.33 -14.28 -10.44
C SER A 109 -11.33 -12.96 -11.23
N TYR A 110 -10.23 -12.66 -11.91
CA TYR A 110 -10.09 -11.50 -12.79
C TYR A 110 -9.86 -11.96 -14.23
N TYR A 111 -10.57 -11.34 -15.16
CA TYR A 111 -10.49 -11.58 -16.59
C TYR A 111 -10.09 -10.28 -17.26
N PRO A 112 -8.80 -10.16 -17.65
CA PRO A 112 -8.27 -8.98 -18.31
C PRO A 112 -9.06 -8.64 -19.57
N THR A 113 -9.51 -7.40 -19.67
CA THR A 113 -10.24 -6.88 -20.86
C THR A 113 -9.29 -6.18 -21.84
N GLY A 114 -8.08 -5.83 -21.38
CA GLY A 114 -7.16 -4.95 -22.10
C GLY A 114 -7.54 -3.46 -22.04
N ALA A 115 -8.64 -3.11 -21.38
CA ALA A 115 -9.10 -1.73 -21.20
C ALA A 115 -9.93 -1.57 -19.90
N GLY A 116 -9.55 -0.61 -19.07
CA GLY A 116 -10.23 -0.32 -17.80
C GLY A 116 -10.15 -1.44 -16.76
N VAL A 117 -11.11 -1.44 -15.83
CA VAL A 117 -11.19 -2.45 -14.77
C VAL A 117 -11.47 -3.83 -15.36
N PRO A 118 -10.72 -4.88 -14.97
CA PRO A 118 -10.93 -6.23 -15.47
C PRO A 118 -12.31 -6.75 -15.07
N LEU A 119 -12.89 -7.60 -15.92
CA LEU A 119 -14.10 -8.33 -15.54
C LEU A 119 -13.79 -9.22 -14.35
N ARG A 120 -14.74 -9.31 -13.41
CA ARG A 120 -14.57 -10.05 -12.18
C ARG A 120 -15.67 -11.09 -12.00
N SER A 121 -15.31 -12.26 -11.47
CA SER A 121 -16.30 -13.24 -10.99
C SER A 121 -15.96 -13.69 -9.58
N ILE A 122 -17.01 -14.06 -8.85
CA ILE A 122 -16.92 -14.72 -7.56
C ILE A 122 -16.68 -16.20 -7.84
N PRO A 123 -15.53 -16.77 -7.43
CA PRO A 123 -15.31 -18.20 -7.52
C PRO A 123 -16.28 -18.95 -6.59
N GLU A 124 -16.69 -20.15 -7.00
CA GLU A 124 -17.36 -21.08 -6.09
C GLU A 124 -16.32 -21.73 -5.19
N TYR A 125 -16.45 -21.53 -3.88
CA TYR A 125 -15.62 -22.18 -2.87
C TYR A 125 -16.44 -23.26 -2.15
N PRO A 126 -15.82 -24.37 -1.70
CA PRO A 126 -16.52 -25.39 -0.95
C PRO A 126 -16.90 -24.89 0.45
N ASP A 127 -17.75 -25.66 1.15
CA ASP A 127 -18.06 -25.49 2.58
C ASP A 127 -18.75 -24.17 2.98
N GLY A 128 -19.42 -23.50 2.02
CA GLY A 128 -20.16 -22.26 2.25
C GLY A 128 -19.31 -20.98 2.24
N TRP A 129 -18.02 -21.09 1.93
CA TRP A 129 -17.12 -19.94 1.87
C TRP A 129 -17.53 -18.99 0.74
N GLY A 130 -17.59 -17.69 1.02
CA GLY A 130 -18.06 -16.69 0.05
C GLY A 130 -19.58 -16.60 -0.13
N GLU A 131 -20.39 -17.37 0.60
CA GLU A 131 -21.86 -17.25 0.57
C GLU A 131 -22.38 -16.05 1.39
N GLU A 132 -21.69 -15.69 2.48
CA GLU A 132 -22.02 -14.53 3.31
C GLU A 132 -21.33 -13.24 2.81
N GLU A 133 -22.04 -12.11 2.90
CA GLU A 133 -21.53 -10.79 2.50
C GLU A 133 -20.23 -10.42 3.24
N GLY A 134 -20.15 -10.73 4.54
CA GLY A 134 -18.97 -10.50 5.37
C GLY A 134 -17.69 -11.21 4.90
N HIS A 135 -17.81 -12.30 4.13
CA HIS A 135 -16.65 -12.99 3.55
C HIS A 135 -15.94 -12.17 2.47
N TRP A 136 -16.57 -11.11 1.98
CA TRP A 136 -16.05 -10.27 0.90
C TRP A 136 -15.49 -8.93 1.36
N LEU A 137 -15.69 -8.59 2.64
CA LEU A 137 -15.14 -7.38 3.24
C LEU A 137 -13.62 -7.52 3.40
N THR A 138 -12.89 -6.51 2.94
CA THR A 138 -11.44 -6.47 3.12
C THR A 138 -11.15 -6.01 4.54
N ARG A 139 -10.32 -6.77 5.24
CA ARG A 139 -9.83 -6.46 6.58
C ARG A 139 -8.47 -5.79 6.46
N SER A 140 -8.18 -4.88 7.37
CA SER A 140 -6.83 -4.38 7.58
C SER A 140 -6.29 -4.92 8.88
N SER A 141 -5.05 -5.42 8.85
CA SER A 141 -4.46 -6.14 9.98
C SER A 141 -2.97 -5.85 10.11
N ILE A 142 -2.39 -6.25 11.25
CA ILE A 142 -0.97 -6.10 11.57
C ILE A 142 -0.35 -7.48 11.84
N LEU A 143 0.80 -7.74 11.21
CA LEU A 143 1.75 -8.78 11.63
C LEU A 143 2.97 -8.13 12.27
N LYS A 144 3.67 -8.87 13.13
CA LYS A 144 5.00 -8.50 13.63
C LYS A 144 6.04 -9.59 13.32
N SER A 145 7.29 -9.20 13.20
CA SER A 145 8.43 -10.10 12.98
C SER A 145 9.70 -9.51 13.57
N ASP A 146 10.63 -10.37 14.00
CA ASP A 146 11.98 -9.97 14.40
C ASP A 146 13.03 -10.22 13.30
N ASN A 147 12.68 -10.97 12.25
CA ASN A 147 13.64 -11.46 11.25
C ASN A 147 13.15 -11.35 9.79
N LEU A 148 11.99 -10.74 9.53
CA LEU A 148 11.32 -10.60 8.22
C LEU A 148 10.81 -11.92 7.59
N LEU A 149 11.12 -13.07 8.19
CA LEU A 149 10.78 -14.39 7.66
C LEU A 149 9.57 -14.99 8.37
N ASP A 150 9.55 -14.87 9.69
CA ASP A 150 8.53 -15.44 10.56
C ASP A 150 7.62 -14.33 11.06
N TRP A 151 6.33 -14.45 10.79
CA TRP A 151 5.34 -13.41 11.06
C TRP A 151 4.28 -13.91 12.04
N GLU A 152 4.04 -13.13 13.10
CA GLU A 152 3.01 -13.37 14.10
C GLU A 152 1.87 -12.36 13.92
N PHE A 153 0.63 -12.84 13.92
CA PHE A 153 -0.54 -11.96 13.90
C PHE A 153 -0.64 -11.13 15.19
N VAL A 154 -0.91 -9.84 15.06
CA VAL A 154 -1.08 -8.92 16.19
C VAL A 154 -2.56 -8.61 16.38
N ALA A 155 -3.18 -7.96 15.40
CA ALA A 155 -4.57 -7.53 15.48
C ALA A 155 -5.15 -7.19 14.10
N ASP A 156 -6.47 -7.24 14.00
CA ASP A 156 -7.24 -6.50 13.00
C ASP A 156 -7.37 -5.05 13.49
N THR A 157 -7.11 -4.06 12.64
CA THR A 157 -7.03 -2.64 13.03
C THR A 157 -8.37 -1.91 13.00
N THR A 158 -9.37 -2.53 12.39
CA THR A 158 -10.70 -2.00 12.16
C THR A 158 -11.73 -3.12 12.41
N PRO A 159 -12.95 -2.81 12.90
CA PRO A 159 -14.01 -3.81 13.08
C PRO A 159 -14.27 -4.64 11.81
N LEU A 160 -14.61 -5.91 11.99
CA LEU A 160 -14.68 -6.91 10.91
C LEU A 160 -15.84 -6.69 9.91
N ASP A 161 -16.80 -5.84 10.27
CA ASP A 161 -17.94 -5.42 9.47
C ASP A 161 -17.68 -4.14 8.66
N ILE A 162 -16.47 -3.58 8.75
CA ILE A 162 -16.02 -2.44 7.96
C ILE A 162 -14.99 -2.90 6.92
N ASN A 163 -15.19 -2.49 5.67
CA ASN A 163 -14.28 -2.75 4.57
C ASN A 163 -13.17 -1.69 4.56
N ASP A 164 -11.99 -2.08 5.03
CA ASP A 164 -10.87 -1.16 5.22
C ASP A 164 -9.60 -1.68 4.54
N ARG A 165 -8.84 -0.75 3.98
CA ARG A 165 -7.56 -0.98 3.32
C ARG A 165 -6.69 0.25 3.44
N ASP A 166 -5.48 0.19 2.89
CA ASP A 166 -4.53 1.30 2.97
C ASP A 166 -4.21 1.71 4.42
N ASN A 167 -4.15 0.70 5.31
CA ASN A 167 -3.68 0.87 6.67
C ASN A 167 -2.16 0.98 6.69
N ILE A 168 -1.63 2.03 7.32
CA ILE A 168 -0.19 2.33 7.31
C ILE A 168 0.24 2.88 8.67
N LEU A 169 1.08 2.12 9.37
CA LEU A 169 1.71 2.58 10.61
C LEU A 169 2.76 3.65 10.33
N PHE A 170 2.82 4.63 11.23
CA PHE A 170 3.97 5.52 11.32
C PHE A 170 5.20 4.75 11.84
N PRO A 171 6.42 5.12 11.42
CA PRO A 171 7.63 4.36 11.73
C PRO A 171 8.14 4.55 13.17
N GLU A 172 7.41 5.30 14.00
CA GLU A 172 7.70 5.49 15.42
C GLU A 172 6.43 5.89 16.16
N LYS A 173 6.47 5.83 17.50
CA LYS A 173 5.41 6.38 18.35
C LYS A 173 5.50 7.91 18.38
N ILE A 174 4.35 8.57 18.31
CA ILE A 174 4.23 10.03 18.42
C ILE A 174 3.43 10.34 19.70
N GLY A 175 4.00 11.16 20.59
CA GLY A 175 3.39 11.41 21.89
C GLY A 175 3.22 10.15 22.76
N GLY A 176 4.06 9.13 22.54
CA GLY A 176 3.99 7.84 23.25
C GLY A 176 2.98 6.84 22.69
N LYS A 177 2.24 7.19 21.62
CA LYS A 177 1.24 6.31 20.98
C LYS A 177 1.68 5.85 19.60
N PHE A 178 1.27 4.65 19.21
CA PHE A 178 1.29 4.23 17.82
C PHE A 178 0.29 5.08 17.03
N VAL A 179 0.64 5.38 15.78
CA VAL A 179 -0.19 6.19 14.88
C VAL A 179 -0.38 5.42 13.58
N LEU A 180 -1.60 5.43 13.05
CA LEU A 180 -1.99 4.65 11.88
C LEU A 180 -2.85 5.50 10.95
N LEU A 181 -2.50 5.54 9.66
CA LEU A 181 -3.38 5.98 8.59
C LEU A 181 -4.32 4.83 8.19
N ARG A 182 -5.57 5.12 7.84
CA ARG A 182 -6.54 4.13 7.35
C ARG A 182 -7.53 4.72 6.35
N ARG A 183 -8.29 3.86 5.66
CA ARG A 183 -9.22 4.26 4.59
C ARG A 183 -10.47 3.34 4.58
N PRO A 184 -11.31 3.39 5.62
CA PRO A 184 -12.57 2.66 5.66
C PRO A 184 -13.49 3.14 4.52
N GLU A 185 -14.09 2.21 3.77
CA GLU A 185 -14.98 2.55 2.64
C GLU A 185 -16.34 3.04 3.12
N GLU A 186 -16.78 2.62 4.31
CA GLU A 186 -18.09 2.95 4.89
C GLU A 186 -18.14 4.32 5.57
N TYR A 187 -17.00 4.99 5.79
CA TYR A 187 -16.96 6.27 6.51
C TYR A 187 -17.22 7.43 5.55
N VAL A 188 -18.43 7.44 4.99
CA VAL A 188 -18.90 8.42 4.00
C VAL A 188 -20.30 8.93 4.36
N GLY A 189 -20.61 10.16 3.93
CA GLY A 189 -21.83 10.89 4.24
C GLY A 189 -21.65 11.99 5.29
N GLU A 190 -22.74 12.70 5.58
CA GLU A 190 -22.76 13.89 6.45
C GLU A 190 -22.13 13.64 7.83
N ALA A 191 -22.37 12.48 8.43
CA ALA A 191 -21.82 12.10 9.74
C ALA A 191 -20.29 12.02 9.77
N TYR A 192 -19.67 11.75 8.62
CA TYR A 192 -18.22 11.58 8.49
C TYR A 192 -17.54 12.78 7.83
N GLY A 193 -18.29 13.75 7.32
CA GLY A 193 -17.75 14.96 6.70
C GLY A 193 -17.12 14.76 5.32
N THR A 194 -17.42 13.65 4.64
CA THR A 194 -16.89 13.34 3.30
C THR A 194 -17.85 12.46 2.50
N ASP A 195 -18.02 12.74 1.21
CA ASP A 195 -18.92 11.95 0.34
C ASP A 195 -18.21 10.77 -0.34
N ASN A 196 -16.88 10.67 -0.20
CA ASN A 196 -16.03 9.72 -0.90
C ASN A 196 -15.08 9.03 0.08
N ALA A 197 -14.57 7.87 -0.30
CA ALA A 197 -13.58 7.16 0.51
C ALA A 197 -12.32 8.04 0.73
N ALA A 198 -12.05 8.34 1.99
CA ALA A 198 -11.14 9.39 2.44
C ALA A 198 -10.05 8.84 3.37
N MET A 199 -9.00 9.63 3.61
CA MET A 199 -7.93 9.25 4.54
C MET A 199 -8.28 9.65 5.97
N TRP A 200 -8.01 8.75 6.90
CA TRP A 200 -8.23 8.94 8.32
C TRP A 200 -6.96 8.61 9.11
N ILE A 201 -6.84 9.17 10.31
CA ILE A 201 -5.74 8.93 11.25
C ILE A 201 -6.28 8.51 12.62
N THR A 202 -5.62 7.55 13.26
CA THR A 202 -5.96 7.12 14.62
C THR A 202 -4.71 6.74 15.41
N TYR A 203 -4.90 6.57 16.72
CA TYR A 203 -3.86 6.36 17.72
C TYR A 203 -4.17 5.10 18.52
N SER A 204 -3.12 4.43 19.00
CA SER A 204 -3.23 3.29 19.88
C SER A 204 -2.06 3.25 20.87
N GLU A 205 -2.30 2.76 22.08
CA GLU A 205 -1.24 2.52 23.07
C GLU A 205 -0.59 1.13 22.92
N ASP A 206 -1.28 0.19 22.27
CA ASP A 206 -0.94 -1.24 22.29
C ASP A 206 -1.06 -1.98 20.94
N LEU A 207 -1.36 -1.26 19.85
CA LEU A 207 -1.62 -1.77 18.48
C LEU A 207 -2.93 -2.56 18.30
N VAL A 208 -3.67 -2.79 19.37
CA VAL A 208 -4.89 -3.62 19.37
C VAL A 208 -6.12 -2.73 19.53
N ASN A 209 -6.08 -1.83 20.51
CA ASN A 209 -7.17 -0.93 20.83
C ASN A 209 -6.89 0.44 20.19
N TRP A 210 -7.70 0.78 19.18
CA TRP A 210 -7.57 2.02 18.41
C TRP A 210 -8.62 3.03 18.84
N GLU A 211 -8.21 4.29 18.94
CA GLU A 211 -9.13 5.40 19.19
C GLU A 211 -10.05 5.67 18.00
N GLU A 212 -11.12 6.44 18.24
CA GLU A 212 -11.98 6.91 17.16
C GLU A 212 -11.15 7.68 16.12
N PRO A 213 -11.18 7.29 14.84
CA PRO A 213 -10.35 7.91 13.82
C PRO A 213 -10.80 9.33 13.50
N LYS A 214 -9.83 10.20 13.22
CA LYS A 214 -10.04 11.57 12.79
C LYS A 214 -9.92 11.66 11.27
N LEU A 215 -10.85 12.38 10.63
CA LEU A 215 -10.77 12.65 9.19
C LEU A 215 -9.51 13.49 8.92
N LEU A 216 -8.64 12.98 8.05
CA LEU A 216 -7.36 13.64 7.73
C LEU A 216 -7.46 14.42 6.41
N ALA A 217 -7.90 13.76 5.35
CA ALA A 217 -7.99 14.34 4.02
C ALA A 217 -9.15 13.75 3.24
N THR A 218 -9.83 14.58 2.44
CA THR A 218 -10.96 14.18 1.59
C THR A 218 -10.57 14.13 0.12
N ALA A 219 -11.27 13.28 -0.63
CA ALA A 219 -11.32 13.26 -2.08
C ALA A 219 -12.35 14.28 -2.62
N GLY A 220 -12.33 14.54 -3.93
CA GLY A 220 -13.36 15.34 -4.61
C GLY A 220 -13.03 16.82 -4.79
N SER A 221 -12.00 17.34 -4.15
CA SER A 221 -11.59 18.75 -4.30
C SER A 221 -10.84 19.04 -5.60
N LEU A 222 -10.23 18.00 -6.19
CA LEU A 222 -9.39 18.07 -7.38
C LEU A 222 -9.81 16.94 -8.34
N SER A 223 -9.72 17.17 -9.65
CA SER A 223 -10.23 16.23 -10.66
C SER A 223 -9.50 14.89 -10.66
N TRP A 224 -8.20 14.87 -10.38
CA TRP A 224 -7.37 13.66 -10.41
C TRP A 224 -7.56 12.75 -9.19
N GLU A 225 -8.22 13.25 -8.14
CA GLU A 225 -8.57 12.54 -6.92
C GLU A 225 -10.09 12.64 -6.65
N SER A 226 -10.90 12.72 -7.70
CA SER A 226 -12.34 12.96 -7.59
C SER A 226 -13.09 11.81 -6.91
N ARG A 227 -12.66 10.57 -7.15
CA ARG A 227 -13.38 9.36 -6.77
C ARG A 227 -13.04 8.89 -5.37
N LYS A 228 -11.74 8.84 -5.05
CA LYS A 228 -11.22 8.40 -3.75
C LYS A 228 -9.75 8.76 -3.59
N ILE A 229 -9.32 8.81 -2.33
CA ILE A 229 -7.91 8.84 -1.93
C ILE A 229 -7.59 7.76 -0.91
N GLY A 230 -6.31 7.49 -0.70
CA GLY A 230 -5.82 6.59 0.35
C GLY A 230 -4.31 6.71 0.53
N GLY A 231 -3.82 6.30 1.70
CA GLY A 231 -2.38 6.27 1.97
C GLY A 231 -1.66 5.33 1.01
N SER A 232 -0.45 5.70 0.58
CA SER A 232 0.37 4.88 -0.32
C SER A 232 1.43 4.12 0.47
N THR A 233 2.42 4.85 0.97
CA THR A 233 3.63 4.31 1.61
C THR A 233 3.71 4.70 3.08
N PRO A 234 4.53 4.03 3.91
CA PRO A 234 4.90 4.51 5.23
C PRO A 234 5.31 5.99 5.23
N PRO A 235 4.87 6.80 6.22
CA PRO A 235 5.33 8.18 6.37
C PRO A 235 6.84 8.25 6.58
N VAL A 236 7.48 9.22 5.93
CA VAL A 236 8.91 9.50 6.08
C VAL A 236 9.08 10.71 6.97
N ARG A 237 9.84 10.56 8.07
CA ARG A 237 10.16 11.68 8.94
C ARG A 237 11.13 12.64 8.25
N THR A 238 10.84 13.93 8.28
CA THR A 238 11.75 15.00 7.84
C THR A 238 11.88 16.05 8.95
N ASP A 239 12.77 17.04 8.79
CA ASP A 239 12.84 18.18 9.72
C ASP A 239 11.67 19.17 9.56
N LYS A 240 10.88 19.04 8.49
CA LYS A 240 9.72 19.88 8.17
C LYS A 240 8.37 19.26 8.48
N GLY A 241 8.32 17.95 8.75
CA GLY A 241 7.07 17.21 8.90
C GLY A 241 7.20 15.74 8.52
N TRP A 242 6.11 15.00 8.70
CA TRP A 242 5.92 13.68 8.13
C TRP A 242 5.54 13.80 6.67
N LEU A 243 6.43 13.40 5.77
CA LEU A 243 6.13 13.25 4.35
C LEU A 243 5.25 12.01 4.16
N VAL A 244 4.04 12.22 3.66
CA VAL A 244 3.09 11.16 3.33
C VAL A 244 2.80 11.20 1.84
N LEU A 245 3.10 10.09 1.16
CA LEU A 245 2.63 9.84 -0.20
C LEU A 245 1.24 9.22 -0.12
N TYR A 246 0.34 9.69 -0.98
CA TYR A 246 -1.03 9.17 -1.07
C TYR A 246 -1.42 8.99 -2.53
N HIS A 247 -2.36 8.09 -2.79
CA HIS A 247 -2.90 7.90 -4.13
C HIS A 247 -4.22 8.65 -4.29
N GLY A 248 -4.44 9.18 -5.48
CA GLY A 248 -5.71 9.73 -5.94
C GLY A 248 -6.22 8.96 -7.14
N VAL A 249 -7.53 8.75 -7.19
CA VAL A 249 -8.21 8.07 -8.30
C VAL A 249 -9.26 8.98 -8.87
N ASP A 250 -9.26 9.14 -10.19
CA ASP A 250 -10.29 9.87 -10.93
C ASP A 250 -11.44 8.96 -11.38
N GLU A 251 -12.42 9.55 -12.07
CA GLU A 251 -13.58 8.81 -12.60
C GLU A 251 -13.22 7.77 -13.68
N ASP A 252 -12.11 7.98 -14.39
CA ASP A 252 -11.59 7.06 -15.40
C ASP A 252 -10.72 5.96 -14.78
N ILE A 253 -10.62 5.92 -13.44
CA ILE A 253 -9.90 4.91 -12.66
C ILE A 253 -8.39 4.98 -12.92
N VAL A 254 -7.88 6.18 -13.21
CA VAL A 254 -6.44 6.44 -13.30
C VAL A 254 -5.89 6.69 -11.90
N TYR A 255 -4.93 5.86 -11.48
CA TYR A 255 -4.26 6.02 -10.19
C TYR A 255 -3.03 6.91 -10.34
N ARG A 256 -3.01 8.01 -9.60
CA ARG A 256 -1.89 8.97 -9.52
C ARG A 256 -1.43 9.13 -8.08
N VAL A 257 -0.28 9.76 -7.89
CA VAL A 257 0.34 9.95 -6.56
C VAL A 257 0.40 11.42 -6.23
N GLY A 258 -0.09 11.83 -5.07
CA GLY A 258 0.17 13.13 -4.45
C GLY A 258 1.03 13.00 -3.20
N ALA A 259 1.34 14.14 -2.59
CA ALA A 259 2.08 14.19 -1.34
C ALA A 259 1.50 15.23 -0.37
N MET A 260 1.71 15.00 0.92
CA MET A 260 1.41 15.95 1.98
C MET A 260 2.48 15.90 3.06
N LEU A 261 2.62 17.02 3.78
CA LEU A 261 3.42 17.12 5.00
C LEU A 261 2.48 17.23 6.19
N LEU A 262 2.65 16.36 7.18
CA LEU A 262 1.92 16.41 8.44
C LEU A 262 2.83 16.93 9.55
N ASP A 263 2.25 17.57 10.56
CA ASP A 263 2.98 18.06 11.73
C ASP A 263 3.64 16.91 12.51
N LEU A 264 4.89 17.13 12.98
CA LEU A 264 5.69 16.09 13.64
C LEU A 264 5.10 15.64 14.98
N GLU A 265 4.45 16.54 15.71
CA GLU A 265 3.90 16.30 17.05
C GLU A 265 2.39 16.02 16.99
N GLN A 266 1.69 16.60 16.02
CA GLN A 266 0.25 16.48 15.81
C GLN A 266 -0.05 16.05 14.38
N PRO A 267 0.21 14.78 14.01
CA PRO A 267 0.14 14.30 12.63
C PRO A 267 -1.27 14.36 12.02
N GLU A 268 -2.31 14.67 12.79
CA GLU A 268 -3.64 15.00 12.23
C GLU A 268 -3.67 16.37 11.53
N LYS A 269 -2.64 17.21 11.68
CA LYS A 269 -2.54 18.52 11.06
C LYS A 269 -1.72 18.44 9.78
N ILE A 270 -2.36 18.74 8.65
CA ILE A 270 -1.69 18.93 7.37
C ILE A 270 -1.01 20.31 7.38
N ILE A 271 0.32 20.32 7.23
CA ILE A 271 1.12 21.53 7.03
C ILE A 271 0.98 22.03 5.60
N ALA A 272 1.07 21.10 4.64
CA ALA A 272 1.02 21.39 3.22
C ALA A 272 0.59 20.14 2.45
N ARG A 273 -0.09 20.30 1.31
CA ARG A 273 -0.55 19.20 0.44
C ARG A 273 -0.50 19.67 -1.00
N THR A 274 0.00 18.82 -1.89
CA THR A 274 0.11 19.12 -3.31
C THR A 274 -1.27 19.31 -3.96
N ALA A 275 -1.45 20.37 -4.74
CA ALA A 275 -2.66 20.66 -5.50
C ALA A 275 -2.79 19.79 -6.76
N ASN A 276 -1.67 19.29 -7.29
CA ASN A 276 -1.64 18.31 -8.37
C ASN A 276 -0.87 17.05 -7.96
N PHE A 277 -1.02 15.99 -8.75
CA PHE A 277 -0.21 14.80 -8.57
C PHE A 277 1.28 15.08 -8.83
N ILE A 278 2.15 14.38 -8.11
CA ILE A 278 3.61 14.37 -8.33
C ILE A 278 4.04 13.24 -9.30
N MET A 279 3.22 12.20 -9.45
CA MET A 279 3.42 11.13 -10.42
C MET A 279 2.10 10.71 -11.05
N GLU A 280 2.13 10.41 -12.35
CA GLU A 280 1.05 9.77 -13.09
C GLU A 280 1.57 8.66 -14.02
N PRO A 281 0.71 7.76 -14.52
CA PRO A 281 1.10 6.78 -15.53
C PRO A 281 1.54 7.43 -16.85
N GLU A 282 2.81 7.26 -17.22
CA GLU A 282 3.39 7.88 -18.42
C GLU A 282 3.93 6.85 -19.40
N THR A 283 4.60 5.83 -18.86
CA THR A 283 5.33 4.81 -19.62
C THR A 283 4.45 3.64 -20.03
N TYR A 284 4.95 2.80 -20.94
CA TYR A 284 4.16 1.66 -21.44
C TYR A 284 3.79 0.68 -20.32
N TYR A 285 4.70 0.41 -19.37
CA TYR A 285 4.46 -0.54 -18.27
C TYR A 285 3.48 -0.01 -17.21
N GLU A 286 3.29 1.32 -17.14
CA GLU A 286 2.31 1.99 -16.27
C GLU A 286 0.92 2.10 -16.93
N LYS A 287 0.87 2.02 -18.26
CA LYS A 287 -0.36 2.14 -19.06
C LYS A 287 -0.92 0.79 -19.48
N PHE A 288 -0.09 -0.23 -19.65
CA PHE A 288 -0.47 -1.54 -20.14
C PHE A 288 0.05 -2.66 -19.23
N GLY A 289 -0.84 -3.57 -18.85
CA GLY A 289 -0.52 -4.76 -18.06
C GLY A 289 -1.69 -5.74 -18.02
N PHE A 290 -1.62 -6.70 -17.11
CA PHE A 290 -2.57 -7.80 -17.03
C PHE A 290 -3.87 -7.45 -16.34
N GLN A 291 -3.92 -6.54 -15.37
CA GLN A 291 -5.16 -6.30 -14.61
C GLN A 291 -5.78 -4.95 -14.95
N ILE A 292 -5.23 -3.85 -14.41
CA ILE A 292 -5.82 -2.52 -14.54
C ILE A 292 -4.84 -1.61 -15.29
N PRO A 293 -5.19 -1.06 -16.46
CA PRO A 293 -4.34 -0.10 -17.16
C PRO A 293 -4.33 1.26 -16.46
N ASN A 294 -3.33 2.09 -16.75
CA ASN A 294 -3.17 3.43 -16.17
C ASN A 294 -3.11 3.44 -14.64
N VAL A 295 -2.29 2.56 -14.07
CA VAL A 295 -2.10 2.44 -12.62
C VAL A 295 -0.63 2.53 -12.26
N ILE A 296 -0.31 3.48 -11.40
CA ILE A 296 0.88 3.47 -10.54
C ILE A 296 0.43 3.45 -9.07
N PHE A 297 1.01 2.56 -8.27
CA PHE A 297 0.56 2.37 -6.90
C PHE A 297 1.75 2.13 -5.95
N PRO A 298 2.32 3.19 -5.36
CA PRO A 298 3.40 3.06 -4.39
C PRO A 298 2.92 2.46 -3.08
N THR A 299 3.67 1.51 -2.54
CA THR A 299 3.41 0.91 -1.22
C THR A 299 4.67 0.79 -0.36
N GLY A 300 5.84 0.98 -0.96
CA GLY A 300 7.12 0.99 -0.26
C GLY A 300 7.94 2.22 -0.64
N ASN A 301 8.47 2.91 0.35
CA ASN A 301 9.48 3.94 0.15
C ASN A 301 10.58 3.83 1.20
N VAL A 302 11.79 4.24 0.84
CA VAL A 302 12.93 4.32 1.76
C VAL A 302 13.82 5.49 1.39
N VAL A 303 14.50 6.07 2.37
CA VAL A 303 15.47 7.14 2.14
C VAL A 303 16.87 6.55 2.22
N LYS A 304 17.69 6.80 1.20
CA LYS A 304 19.11 6.43 1.16
C LYS A 304 19.88 7.52 0.42
N ASP A 305 21.00 7.97 1.00
CA ASP A 305 21.91 8.95 0.39
C ASP A 305 21.21 10.24 -0.09
N GLY A 306 20.22 10.73 0.66
CA GLY A 306 19.45 11.94 0.34
C GLY A 306 18.35 11.76 -0.73
N LEU A 307 18.23 10.56 -1.31
CA LEU A 307 17.17 10.21 -2.25
C LEU A 307 16.05 9.46 -1.55
N LEU A 308 14.81 9.83 -1.89
CA LEU A 308 13.64 9.01 -1.64
C LEU A 308 13.49 8.00 -2.78
N TYR A 309 13.60 6.72 -2.47
CA TYR A 309 13.27 5.62 -3.36
C TYR A 309 11.79 5.29 -3.21
N ILE A 310 11.06 5.27 -4.32
CA ILE A 310 9.63 5.01 -4.39
C ILE A 310 9.43 3.73 -5.19
N TYR A 311 9.06 2.65 -4.52
CA TYR A 311 8.76 1.36 -5.13
C TYR A 311 7.25 1.23 -5.32
N TYR A 312 6.82 1.01 -6.56
CA TYR A 312 5.43 1.10 -6.93
C TYR A 312 4.99 -0.03 -7.85
N GLY A 313 3.79 -0.57 -7.60
CA GLY A 313 3.13 -1.45 -8.54
C GLY A 313 2.76 -0.70 -9.80
N VAL A 314 2.87 -1.37 -10.94
CA VAL A 314 2.43 -0.87 -12.23
C VAL A 314 1.44 -1.85 -12.82
N THR A 315 0.27 -1.32 -13.17
CA THR A 315 -0.84 -2.06 -13.81
C THR A 315 -1.21 -3.40 -13.14
N ASP A 316 -1.04 -3.47 -11.81
CA ASP A 316 -1.20 -4.68 -10.98
C ASP A 316 -0.50 -5.91 -11.57
N THR A 317 0.70 -5.69 -12.14
CA THR A 317 1.45 -6.68 -12.94
C THR A 317 2.90 -6.82 -12.52
N ALA A 318 3.61 -5.69 -12.38
CA ALA A 318 5.04 -5.64 -12.10
C ALA A 318 5.34 -4.56 -11.05
N ILE A 319 6.60 -4.48 -10.63
CA ILE A 319 7.11 -3.45 -9.71
C ILE A 319 8.12 -2.57 -10.45
N ALA A 320 7.96 -1.26 -10.31
CA ALA A 320 8.88 -0.26 -10.80
C ALA A 320 9.47 0.55 -9.63
N LEU A 321 10.55 1.27 -9.94
CA LEU A 321 11.26 2.16 -9.03
C LEU A 321 11.34 3.56 -9.63
N ALA A 322 11.08 4.57 -8.81
CA ALA A 322 11.41 5.96 -9.09
C ALA A 322 12.17 6.57 -7.92
N THR A 323 12.98 7.60 -8.20
CA THR A 323 13.75 8.31 -7.18
C THR A 323 13.57 9.81 -7.29
N VAL A 324 13.67 10.51 -6.16
CA VAL A 324 13.66 11.97 -6.10
C VAL A 324 14.54 12.44 -4.94
N PRO A 325 15.29 13.55 -5.05
CA PRO A 325 15.93 14.18 -3.90
C PRO A 325 14.87 14.54 -2.84
N LEU A 326 15.03 14.05 -1.62
CA LEU A 326 14.01 14.21 -0.57
C LEU A 326 13.74 15.69 -0.29
N ASP A 327 14.80 16.48 -0.16
CA ASP A 327 14.70 17.91 0.15
C ASP A 327 13.98 18.69 -0.94
N GLU A 328 14.17 18.33 -2.21
CA GLU A 328 13.45 18.97 -3.32
C GLU A 328 11.96 18.67 -3.30
N LEU A 329 11.58 17.44 -2.94
CA LEU A 329 10.16 17.06 -2.81
C LEU A 329 9.52 17.79 -1.62
N VAL A 330 10.19 17.83 -0.47
CA VAL A 330 9.70 18.54 0.73
C VAL A 330 9.51 20.02 0.45
N GLU A 331 10.52 20.67 -0.15
CA GLU A 331 10.46 22.09 -0.50
C GLU A 331 9.36 22.38 -1.54
N HIS A 332 9.19 21.50 -2.52
CA HIS A 332 8.10 21.63 -3.51
C HIS A 332 6.72 21.60 -2.84
N ILE A 333 6.49 20.69 -1.90
CA ILE A 333 5.20 20.60 -1.17
C ILE A 333 4.98 21.86 -0.33
N LEU A 334 6.00 22.37 0.36
CA LEU A 334 5.89 23.58 1.18
C LEU A 334 5.59 24.85 0.39
N GLN A 335 6.00 24.91 -0.88
CA GLN A 335 5.68 26.04 -1.76
C GLN A 335 4.21 26.06 -2.20
N GLU A 336 3.48 24.97 -1.98
CA GLU A 336 2.04 24.83 -2.26
C GLU A 336 1.16 24.99 -1.00
N ALA A 337 1.77 25.29 0.16
CA ALA A 337 1.10 25.39 1.46
C ALA A 337 0.05 26.51 1.56
#